data_AF-A0A1L9QNK8-F1
#
_entry.id   AF-A0A1L9QNK8-F1
#
_cell.length_a   1.000
_cell.length_b   1.000
_cell.length_c   1.000
_cell.angle_alpha   90.00
_cell.angle_beta   90.00
_cell.angle_gamma   90.00
#
_symmetry.space_group_name_H-M   'P 1'
#
loop_
_entity.id
_entity.type
_entity.pdbx_description
1 polymer ?
#
loop_
_entity_poly.entity_id
_entity_poly.type
_entity_poly.pdbx_seq_one_letter_code
_entity_poly.pdbx_strand_id
1 'polypeptide(L)'
;MYPEPETSRSEALHRAIKHRHNIIPVNPADDRLFDEALRCALTYMITGELCRPPSGSDPALRYLHDRISVPRDMSIYAAKRLREALETTVALSGDRQGRPIPVRDRRDQNPANFTQI
;
A
#
# COMPACT_ATOMS: atom_id res chain seq x y z
N MET A 1 18.19 -14.94 11.04
CA MET A 1 17.59 -13.72 10.46
C MET A 1 17.56 -13.93 8.95
N TYR A 2 16.39 -13.88 8.32
CA TYR A 2 16.31 -14.02 6.86
C TYR A 2 16.77 -12.69 6.22
N PRO A 3 17.69 -12.71 5.23
CA PRO A 3 18.09 -11.49 4.55
C PRO A 3 16.96 -10.98 3.64
N GLU A 4 16.89 -9.66 3.47
CA GLU A 4 15.99 -9.05 2.50
C GLU A 4 16.46 -9.40 1.07
N PRO A 5 15.58 -9.92 0.19
CA PRO A 5 15.90 -10.10 -1.21
C PRO A 5 16.08 -8.77 -1.93
N GLU A 6 17.08 -8.65 -2.80
CA GLU A 6 17.30 -7.46 -3.65
C GLU A 6 16.09 -7.16 -4.55
N THR A 7 15.28 -8.17 -4.86
CA THR A 7 14.09 -8.10 -5.70
C THR A 7 12.84 -7.55 -4.99
N SER A 8 12.91 -7.24 -3.70
CA SER A 8 11.76 -6.83 -2.88
C SER A 8 10.99 -5.64 -3.48
N ARG A 9 11.72 -4.59 -3.91
CA ARG A 9 11.15 -3.40 -4.55
C ARG A 9 10.52 -3.70 -5.90
N SER A 10 11.18 -4.53 -6.71
CA SER A 10 10.70 -4.91 -8.05
C SER A 10 9.44 -5.78 -7.96
N GLU A 11 9.36 -6.68 -6.98
CA GLU A 11 8.15 -7.45 -6.69
C GLU A 11 6.98 -6.52 -6.31
N ALA A 12 7.20 -5.61 -5.37
CA ALA A 12 6.19 -4.63 -4.93
C ALA A 12 5.67 -3.79 -6.10
N LEU A 13 6.58 -3.26 -6.93
CA LEU A 13 6.24 -2.50 -8.13
C LEU A 13 5.42 -3.34 -9.13
N HIS A 14 5.90 -4.54 -9.44
CA HIS A 14 5.21 -5.44 -10.37
C HIS A 14 3.77 -5.73 -9.90
N ARG A 15 3.59 -6.07 -8.62
CA ARG A 15 2.28 -6.38 -8.04
C ARG A 15 1.37 -5.16 -8.04
N ALA A 16 1.87 -3.99 -7.65
CA ALA A 16 1.11 -2.74 -7.65
C ALA A 16 0.63 -2.35 -9.06
N ILE A 17 1.52 -2.40 -10.06
CA ILE A 17 1.16 -2.08 -11.46
C ILE A 17 0.20 -3.12 -12.03
N LYS A 18 0.48 -4.42 -11.83
CA LYS A 18 -0.36 -5.52 -12.32
C LYS A 18 -1.79 -5.44 -11.80
N HIS A 19 -1.96 -5.05 -10.54
CA HIS A 19 -3.27 -4.99 -9.89
C HIS A 19 -3.85 -3.57 -9.78
N ARG A 20 -3.21 -2.57 -10.41
CA ARG A 20 -3.61 -1.15 -10.36
C ARG A 20 -5.09 -0.92 -10.66
N HIS A 21 -5.62 -1.56 -11.71
CA HIS A 21 -7.03 -1.44 -12.11
C HIS A 21 -8.02 -1.98 -11.06
N ASN A 22 -7.58 -2.87 -10.17
CA ASN A 22 -8.40 -3.36 -9.06
C ASN A 22 -8.17 -2.55 -7.78
N ILE A 23 -6.97 -1.98 -7.62
CA ILE A 23 -6.57 -1.20 -6.43
C ILE A 23 -7.21 0.21 -6.45
N ILE A 24 -7.29 0.84 -7.63
CA ILE A 24 -7.82 2.20 -7.76
C ILE A 24 -9.31 2.27 -7.34
N PRO A 25 -10.24 1.47 -7.91
CA PRO A 25 -11.67 1.66 -7.67
C PRO A 25 -12.13 1.24 -6.27
N VAL A 26 -11.29 0.52 -5.52
CA VAL A 26 -11.59 0.12 -4.14
C VAL A 26 -11.15 1.16 -3.12
N ASN A 27 -10.41 2.20 -3.54
CA ASN A 27 -10.04 3.30 -2.67
C ASN A 27 -11.25 4.24 -2.47
N PRO A 28 -11.53 4.74 -1.26
CA PRO A 28 -12.61 5.70 -1.03
C PRO A 28 -12.40 7.09 -1.63
N ALA A 29 -11.18 7.40 -2.11
CA ALA A 29 -10.84 8.69 -2.71
C ALA A 29 -11.14 8.72 -4.22
N ASP A 30 -11.00 9.90 -4.83
CA ASP A 30 -11.09 10.04 -6.30
C ASP A 30 -10.02 9.20 -7.00
N ASP A 31 -10.42 8.48 -8.05
CA ASP A 31 -9.57 7.56 -8.80
C ASP A 31 -8.33 8.23 -9.37
N ARG A 32 -8.47 9.43 -9.94
CA ARG A 32 -7.35 10.15 -10.57
C ARG A 32 -6.40 10.69 -9.52
N LEU A 33 -6.94 11.26 -8.45
CA LEU A 33 -6.17 11.75 -7.31
C LEU A 33 -5.31 10.64 -6.71
N PHE A 34 -5.92 9.48 -6.44
CA PHE A 34 -5.22 8.34 -5.86
C PHE A 34 -4.22 7.72 -6.83
N ASP A 35 -4.58 7.60 -8.10
CA ASP A 35 -3.69 7.04 -9.13
C ASP A 35 -2.41 7.87 -9.36
N GLU A 36 -2.53 9.19 -9.34
CA GLU A 36 -1.38 10.09 -9.37
C GLU A 36 -0.51 9.94 -8.12
N ALA A 37 -1.12 9.97 -6.93
CA ALA A 37 -0.40 9.79 -5.67
C ALA A 37 0.30 8.43 -5.56
N LEU A 38 -0.33 7.35 -6.07
CA LEU A 38 0.26 6.03 -6.12
C LEU A 38 1.50 6.00 -7.01
N ARG A 39 1.47 6.68 -8.17
CA ARG A 39 2.64 6.82 -9.03
C ARG A 39 3.78 7.57 -8.32
N CYS A 40 3.49 8.63 -7.57
CA CYS A 40 4.49 9.33 -6.75
C CYS A 40 5.19 8.37 -5.76
N ALA A 41 4.40 7.55 -5.05
CA ALA A 41 4.94 6.59 -4.09
C ALA A 41 5.78 5.49 -4.75
N LEU A 42 5.33 4.96 -5.90
CA LEU A 42 6.08 3.95 -6.65
C LEU A 42 7.37 4.51 -7.24
N THR A 43 7.37 5.77 -7.71
CA THR A 43 8.59 6.46 -8.17
C THR A 43 9.59 6.58 -7.04
N TYR A 44 9.18 7.05 -5.85
CA TYR A 44 10.05 7.13 -4.68
C TYR A 44 10.60 5.75 -4.28
N MET A 45 9.76 4.71 -4.26
CA MET A 45 10.17 3.35 -3.89
C MET A 45 11.32 2.83 -4.76
N ILE A 46 11.32 3.15 -6.05
CA ILE A 46 12.28 2.64 -7.04
C ILE A 46 13.52 3.54 -7.16
N THR A 47 13.32 4.85 -7.21
CA THR A 47 14.39 5.81 -7.52
C THR A 47 15.00 6.46 -6.29
N GLY A 48 14.27 6.46 -5.16
CA GLY A 48 14.61 7.25 -3.98
C GLY A 48 14.29 8.75 -4.12
N GLU A 49 13.80 9.19 -5.29
CA GLU A 49 13.46 10.60 -5.51
C GLU A 49 12.07 10.92 -4.95
N LEU A 50 11.99 11.97 -4.13
CA LEU A 50 10.73 12.43 -3.56
C LEU A 50 9.87 13.09 -4.64
N CYS A 51 8.72 12.49 -4.92
CA CYS A 51 7.72 13.04 -5.82
C CYS A 51 6.53 13.58 -5.00
N ARG A 52 6.21 14.87 -5.15
CA ARG A 52 5.17 15.50 -4.36
C ARG A 52 3.78 15.06 -4.86
N PRO A 53 2.98 14.37 -4.03
CA PRO A 53 1.64 13.93 -4.43
C PRO A 53 0.63 15.09 -4.45
N PRO A 54 -0.51 14.94 -5.12
CA PRO A 54 -1.60 15.91 -5.06
C PRO A 54 -2.09 16.17 -3.63
N SER A 55 -2.34 17.43 -3.28
CA SER A 55 -2.95 17.79 -2.00
C SER A 55 -4.32 17.11 -1.86
N GLY A 56 -4.56 16.38 -0.77
CA GLY A 56 -5.76 15.53 -0.71
C GLY A 56 -5.47 14.04 -0.55
N SER A 57 -4.31 13.58 -1.00
CA SER A 57 -4.06 12.15 -1.22
C SER A 57 -3.69 11.35 0.04
N ASP A 58 -3.40 12.02 1.15
CA ASP A 58 -2.94 11.41 2.41
C ASP A 58 -3.87 10.27 2.91
N PRO A 59 -5.20 10.46 3.03
CA PRO A 59 -6.10 9.37 3.41
C PRO A 59 -6.11 8.20 2.41
N ALA A 60 -5.94 8.50 1.11
CA ALA A 60 -6.00 7.51 0.05
C ALA A 60 -4.77 6.58 0.09
N LEU A 61 -3.59 7.15 0.32
CA LEU A 61 -2.33 6.41 0.46
C LEU A 61 -2.31 5.58 1.75
N ARG A 62 -2.75 6.15 2.89
CA ARG A 62 -2.89 5.41 4.16
C ARG A 62 -3.89 4.27 4.06
N TYR A 63 -5.00 4.48 3.34
CA TYR A 63 -5.96 3.41 3.09
C TYR A 63 -5.34 2.21 2.35
N LEU A 64 -4.50 2.47 1.33
CA LEU A 64 -3.76 1.40 0.66
C LEU A 64 -2.72 0.76 1.59
N HIS A 65 -1.97 1.56 2.35
CA HIS A 65 -0.97 1.08 3.31
C HIS A 65 -1.53 0.02 4.25
N ASP A 66 -2.70 0.30 4.83
CA ASP A 66 -3.37 -0.59 5.78
C ASP A 66 -3.97 -1.84 5.10
N ARG A 67 -4.31 -1.75 3.80
CA ARG A 67 -4.94 -2.84 3.03
C ARG A 67 -3.96 -3.91 2.59
N ILE A 68 -2.67 -3.59 2.51
CA ILE A 68 -1.63 -4.55 2.12
C ILE A 68 -1.64 -5.71 3.11
N SER A 69 -1.82 -6.93 2.61
CA SER A 69 -1.89 -8.16 3.40
C SER A 69 -0.76 -9.11 3.00
N VAL A 70 0.00 -9.59 3.99
CA VAL A 70 1.11 -10.55 3.80
C VAL A 70 0.68 -11.90 4.38
N PRO A 71 0.91 -13.05 3.69
CA PRO A 71 1.62 -13.21 2.42
C PRO A 71 0.72 -13.14 1.17
N ARG A 72 -0.57 -12.82 1.32
CA ARG A 72 -1.57 -12.85 0.23
C ARG A 72 -1.18 -11.99 -0.97
N ASP A 73 -0.80 -10.73 -0.71
CA ASP A 73 -0.60 -9.74 -1.77
C ASP A 73 0.83 -9.78 -2.29
N MET A 74 1.81 -10.02 -1.44
CA MET A 74 3.25 -10.08 -1.78
C MET A 74 4.07 -10.60 -0.59
N SER A 75 5.38 -10.78 -0.80
CA SER A 75 6.33 -11.12 0.26
C SER A 75 6.42 -10.03 1.34
N ILE A 76 6.90 -10.41 2.53
CA ILE A 76 7.01 -9.49 3.67
C ILE A 76 7.92 -8.28 3.37
N TYR A 77 9.03 -8.50 2.65
CA TYR A 77 9.96 -7.44 2.29
C TYR A 77 9.38 -6.51 1.23
N ALA A 78 8.69 -7.05 0.22
CA ALA A 78 7.98 -6.25 -0.77
C ALA A 78 6.91 -5.36 -0.11
N ALA A 79 6.09 -5.94 0.78
CA ALA A 79 5.09 -5.18 1.53
C ALA A 79 5.70 -4.11 2.42
N LYS A 80 6.83 -4.42 3.09
CA LYS A 80 7.57 -3.45 3.91
C LYS A 80 8.02 -2.25 3.08
N ARG A 81 8.63 -2.48 1.92
CA ARG A 81 9.10 -1.41 1.02
C ARG A 81 7.95 -0.56 0.47
N LEU A 82 6.85 -1.19 0.08
CA LEU A 82 5.67 -0.46 -0.39
C LEU A 82 5.07 0.41 0.73
N ARG A 83 4.92 -0.12 1.94
CA ARG A 83 4.41 0.65 3.09
C ARG A 83 5.30 1.84 3.45
N GLU A 84 6.61 1.63 3.50
CA GLU A 84 7.61 2.70 3.74
C GLU A 84 7.49 3.83 2.69
N ALA A 85 7.35 3.46 1.42
CA ALA A 85 7.19 4.42 0.34
C ALA A 85 5.85 5.18 0.40
N LEU A 86 4.76 4.49 0.74
CA LEU A 86 3.44 5.12 0.93
C LEU A 86 3.49 6.14 2.07
N GLU A 87 4.03 5.78 3.24
CA GLU A 87 4.12 6.69 4.39
C GLU A 87 5.05 7.89 4.13
N THR A 88 6.17 7.66 3.44
CA THR A 88 7.07 8.76 3.06
C THR A 88 6.36 9.74 2.13
N THR A 89 5.54 9.24 1.21
CA THR A 89 4.76 10.06 0.28
C THR A 89 3.62 10.79 1.00
N VAL A 90 2.95 10.13 1.95
CA VAL A 90 1.90 10.73 2.79
C VAL A 90 2.43 11.97 3.51
N ALA A 91 3.63 11.89 4.09
CA ALA A 91 4.26 13.00 4.81
C ALA A 91 4.46 14.26 3.94
N LEU A 92 4.44 14.14 2.61
CA LEU A 92 4.50 15.26 1.67
C LEU A 92 3.13 15.87 1.35
N SER A 93 2.03 15.12 1.54
CA SER A 93 0.65 15.54 1.25
C SER A 93 -0.12 16.11 2.45
N GLY A 94 0.11 15.61 3.67
CA GLY A 94 -0.65 15.97 4.85
C GLY A 94 -0.66 14.89 5.94
N ASP A 95 -1.43 15.11 7.00
CA ASP A 95 -1.49 14.20 8.17
C ASP A 95 -2.90 13.64 8.45
N ARG A 96 -3.82 13.64 7.48
CA ARG A 96 -5.16 13.07 7.71
C ARG A 96 -5.12 11.55 7.65
N GLN A 97 -5.83 10.91 8.55
CA GLN A 97 -5.93 9.46 8.59
C GLN A 97 -6.84 8.91 7.49
N GLY A 98 -6.55 7.69 7.05
CA GLY A 98 -7.38 6.94 6.13
C GLY A 98 -8.71 6.51 6.76
N ARG A 99 -9.70 6.16 5.93
CA ARG A 99 -10.92 5.54 6.44
C ARG A 99 -10.60 4.14 6.99
N PRO A 100 -11.19 3.72 8.12
CA PRO A 100 -10.95 2.38 8.66
C PRO A 100 -11.32 1.28 7.65
N ILE A 101 -10.50 0.22 7.59
CA ILE A 101 -10.80 -0.94 6.75
C ILE A 101 -12.03 -1.67 7.29
N PRO A 102 -13.07 -1.91 6.47
CA PRO A 102 -14.26 -2.65 6.87
C PRO A 102 -13.94 -4.03 7.45
N VAL A 103 -14.66 -4.44 8.50
CA VAL A 103 -14.45 -5.74 9.17
C VAL A 103 -14.60 -6.92 8.19
N ARG A 104 -15.55 -6.84 7.25
CA ARG A 104 -15.78 -7.87 6.22
C ARG A 104 -14.56 -8.15 5.31
N ASP A 105 -13.66 -7.17 5.17
CA ASP A 105 -12.46 -7.29 4.34
C ASP A 105 -11.29 -7.94 5.11
N ARG A 106 -11.44 -8.14 6.44
CA ARG A 106 -10.43 -8.72 7.34
C ARG A 106 -10.54 -10.25 7.43
N ARG A 107 -10.54 -10.94 6.29
CA ARG A 107 -10.76 -12.40 6.21
C ARG A 107 -9.78 -13.24 7.06
N ASP A 108 -8.56 -12.75 7.27
CA ASP A 108 -7.53 -13.44 8.08
C ASP A 108 -7.69 -13.21 9.60
N GLN A 109 -8.63 -12.36 10.02
CA GLN A 109 -8.89 -12.03 11.43
C GLN A 109 -10.02 -12.85 12.04
N ASN A 110 -10.47 -13.94 11.40
CA ASN A 110 -11.43 -14.86 12.00
C ASN A 110 -10.70 -15.84 12.95
N PRO A 111 -10.76 -15.66 14.28
CA PRO A 111 -10.01 -16.50 15.22
C PRO A 111 -10.56 -17.94 15.26
N ALA A 112 -11.82 -18.16 14.83
CA ALA A 112 -12.45 -19.48 14.84
C ALA A 112 -11.71 -20.49 13.95
N ASN A 113 -10.99 -20.02 12.92
CA ASN A 113 -10.18 -20.87 12.05
C ASN A 113 -8.85 -21.33 12.71
N PHE A 114 -8.45 -20.71 13.83
CA PHE A 114 -7.22 -21.02 14.55
C PHE A 114 -7.46 -21.79 15.86
N THR A 115 -8.72 -21.92 16.29
CA THR A 115 -9.11 -22.64 17.52
C THR A 115 -9.30 -24.16 17.35
N GLN A 116 -9.05 -24.73 16.17
CA GLN A 116 -9.17 -26.18 15.90
C GLN A 116 -7.81 -26.91 15.92
N ILE A 117 -6.88 -26.51 16.79
CA ILE A 117 -5.59 -27.20 16.99
C ILE A 117 -5.62 -27.93 18.34
#